data_AF-X8DT91-F1
#
_entry.id   AF-X8DT91-F1
#
_cell.length_a   1.000
_cell.length_b   1.000
_cell.length_c   1.000
_cell.angle_alpha   90.00
_cell.angle_beta   90.00
_cell.angle_gamma   90.00
#
_symmetry.space_group_name_H-M   'P 1'
#
loop_
_entity.id
_entity.type
_entity.pdbx_description
1 polymer ?
#
loop_
_entity_poly.entity_id
_entity_poly.type
_entity_poly.pdbx_seq_one_letter_code
_entity_poly.pdbx_strand_id
1 'polypeptide(L)'
;MAEIAEIVGGRLDGISAQEARQARVTGTVEFDSRQVGPGGLFLALPGARVDGHDHARGAAEAGAVAVLAARPVGVPAIVVPPTAWHVPKYLRWNMIRTGLAQRCSPRRQRSRPRSPVGSRRGGYGSSGSRARRARRRQRT
;
A
#
# COMPACT_ATOMS: atom_id res chain seq x y z
N MET A 1 9.81 16.46 15.40
CA MET A 1 9.08 16.07 14.18
C MET A 1 10.05 15.89 13.02
N ALA A 2 10.96 16.85 12.78
CA ALA A 2 11.99 16.74 11.73
C ALA A 2 12.79 15.42 11.80
N GLU A 3 13.27 15.05 12.99
CA GLU A 3 13.98 13.77 13.21
C GLU A 3 13.12 12.55 12.84
N ILE A 4 11.82 12.56 13.20
CA ILE A 4 10.90 11.47 12.82
C ILE A 4 10.79 11.38 11.30
N ALA A 5 10.70 12.52 10.61
CA ALA A 5 10.63 12.54 9.15
C ALA A 5 11.89 11.94 8.52
N GLU A 6 13.07 12.23 9.05
CA GLU A 6 14.34 11.63 8.61
C GLU A 6 14.36 10.11 8.84
N ILE A 7 13.99 9.65 10.05
CA ILE A 7 13.98 8.22 10.41
C ILE A 7 13.04 7.41 9.51
N VAL A 8 11.86 7.93 9.22
CA VAL A 8 10.87 7.23 8.38
C VAL A 8 11.10 7.42 6.88
N GLY A 9 12.09 8.24 6.48
CA GLY A 9 12.32 8.61 5.09
C GLY A 9 11.17 9.40 4.46
N GLY A 10 10.46 10.19 5.28
CA GLY A 10 9.29 10.96 4.88
C GLY A 10 9.61 12.42 4.55
N ARG A 11 8.70 13.08 3.84
CA ARG A 11 8.76 14.51 3.52
C ARG A 11 7.84 15.30 4.45
N LEU A 12 8.32 16.42 4.97
CA LEU A 12 7.50 17.37 5.72
C LEU A 12 6.47 18.06 4.79
N ASP A 13 5.24 18.20 5.27
CA ASP A 13 4.13 18.83 4.56
C ASP A 13 3.30 19.69 5.53
N GLY A 14 2.82 20.84 5.08
CA GLY A 14 2.00 21.75 5.92
C GLY A 14 2.73 22.39 7.11
N ILE A 15 4.07 22.35 7.14
CA ILE A 15 4.90 22.97 8.19
C ILE A 15 6.27 23.39 7.61
N SER A 16 6.87 24.47 8.12
CA SER A 16 8.23 24.85 7.72
C SER A 16 9.29 23.94 8.37
N ALA A 17 10.47 23.85 7.76
CA ALA A 17 11.58 23.07 8.31
C ALA A 17 12.01 23.56 9.71
N GLN A 18 11.94 24.87 9.96
CA GLN A 18 12.30 25.45 11.25
C GLN A 18 11.30 25.09 12.34
N GLU A 19 10.00 25.20 12.05
CA GLU A 19 8.93 24.80 12.98
C GLU A 19 8.99 23.29 13.24
N ALA A 20 9.24 22.46 12.23
CA ALA A 20 9.35 21.01 12.39
C ALA A 20 10.53 20.57 13.29
N ARG A 21 11.60 21.36 13.36
CA ARG A 21 12.72 21.15 14.31
C ARG A 21 12.32 21.44 15.74
N GLN A 22 11.42 22.39 15.95
CA GLN A 22 10.92 22.78 17.27
C GLN A 22 9.74 21.92 17.73
N ALA A 23 8.94 21.40 16.80
CA ALA A 23 7.79 20.55 17.07
C ALA A 23 8.23 19.19 17.64
N ARG A 24 8.11 19.01 18.96
CA ARG A 24 8.43 17.75 19.66
C ARG A 24 7.18 16.91 19.84
N VAL A 25 7.26 15.64 19.46
CA VAL A 25 6.25 14.64 19.81
C VAL A 25 6.59 14.14 21.21
N THR A 26 5.73 14.43 22.18
CA THR A 26 5.91 14.10 23.60
C THR A 26 4.81 13.18 24.13
N GLY A 27 3.72 13.03 23.37
CA GLY A 27 2.57 12.20 23.70
C GLY A 27 2.62 10.83 23.03
N THR A 28 1.45 10.19 22.96
CA THR A 28 1.28 8.85 22.39
C THR A 28 1.29 8.86 20.87
N VAL A 29 1.54 7.69 20.28
CA VAL A 29 1.42 7.45 18.84
C VAL A 29 0.16 6.63 18.61
N GLU A 30 -0.84 7.19 17.94
CA GLU A 30 -2.17 6.57 17.81
C GLU A 30 -2.65 6.55 16.35
N PHE A 31 -3.38 5.51 15.97
CA PHE A 31 -4.06 5.42 14.67
C PHE A 31 -5.58 5.68 14.79
N ASP A 32 -6.10 5.75 16.02
CA ASP A 32 -7.48 6.16 16.30
C ASP A 32 -7.44 7.64 16.71
N SER A 33 -8.02 8.51 15.89
CA SER A 33 -8.05 9.97 16.11
C SER A 33 -8.80 10.36 17.39
N ARG A 34 -9.58 9.44 17.96
CA ARG A 34 -10.28 9.65 19.23
C ARG A 34 -9.39 9.42 20.45
N GLN A 35 -8.24 8.77 20.26
CA GLN A 35 -7.28 8.47 21.33
C GLN A 35 -6.02 9.33 21.26
N VAL A 36 -5.75 9.97 20.13
CA VAL A 36 -4.65 10.94 20.03
C VAL A 36 -5.00 12.19 20.84
N GLY A 37 -4.01 12.72 21.54
CA GLY A 37 -4.16 13.92 22.36
C GLY A 37 -2.95 14.85 22.24
N PRO A 38 -2.88 15.87 23.12
CA PRO A 38 -1.80 16.84 23.12
C PRO A 38 -0.40 16.22 23.09
N GLY A 39 0.44 16.69 22.18
CA GLY A 39 1.80 16.18 22.04
C GLY A 39 1.92 14.90 21.23
N GLY A 40 0.80 14.29 20.83
CA GLY A 40 0.76 12.99 20.16
C GLY A 40 1.11 13.02 18.68
N LEU A 41 1.32 11.84 18.10
CA LEU A 41 1.52 11.62 16.67
C LEU A 41 0.38 10.73 16.14
N PHE A 42 -0.35 11.23 15.16
CA PHE A 42 -1.45 10.48 14.55
C PHE A 42 -0.97 9.70 13.31
N LEU A 43 -1.32 8.42 13.20
CA LEU A 43 -1.00 7.56 12.06
C LEU A 43 -2.20 7.45 11.12
N ALA A 44 -2.18 8.23 10.03
CA ALA A 44 -3.19 8.20 8.98
C ALA A 44 -2.97 7.00 8.03
N LEU A 45 -3.31 5.81 8.52
CA LEU A 45 -3.19 4.58 7.75
C LEU A 45 -4.41 4.40 6.82
N PRO A 46 -4.22 3.91 5.57
CA PRO A 46 -5.33 3.52 4.73
C PRO A 46 -6.05 2.30 5.32
N GLY A 47 -7.36 2.38 5.50
CA GLY A 47 -8.18 1.28 5.99
C GLY A 47 -9.10 0.71 4.93
N ALA A 48 -9.56 -0.54 5.14
CA ALA A 48 -10.45 -1.23 4.20
C ALA A 48 -11.89 -0.69 4.20
N ARG A 49 -12.31 -0.03 5.29
CA ARG A 49 -13.66 0.54 5.45
C ARG A 49 -13.66 2.06 5.61
N VAL A 50 -12.63 2.59 6.26
CA VAL A 50 -12.48 4.01 6.59
C VAL A 50 -11.03 4.39 6.32
N ASP A 51 -10.81 5.51 5.67
CA ASP A 51 -9.47 6.01 5.40
C ASP A 51 -9.00 6.90 6.56
N GLY A 52 -7.88 6.54 7.21
CA GLY A 52 -7.31 7.30 8.33
C GLY A 52 -6.92 8.73 7.94
N HIS A 53 -6.66 9.01 6.67
CA HIS A 53 -6.35 10.36 6.18
C HIS A 53 -7.49 11.35 6.42
N ASP A 54 -8.74 10.89 6.37
CA ASP A 54 -9.92 11.74 6.58
C ASP A 54 -10.02 12.24 8.03
N HIS A 55 -9.30 11.59 8.95
CA HIS A 55 -9.27 11.93 10.37
C HIS A 55 -8.10 12.83 10.77
N ALA A 56 -7.22 13.19 9.83
CA ALA A 56 -6.03 13.99 10.10
C ALA A 56 -6.36 15.35 10.75
N ARG A 57 -7.41 16.02 10.27
CA ARG A 57 -7.86 17.30 10.83
C ARG A 57 -8.33 17.16 12.27
N GLY A 58 -9.17 16.16 12.55
CA GLY A 58 -9.66 15.90 13.91
C GLY A 58 -8.53 15.55 14.87
N ALA A 59 -7.52 14.81 14.42
CA ALA A 59 -6.33 14.52 15.21
C ALA A 59 -5.52 15.79 15.55
N ALA A 60 -5.32 16.68 14.58
CA ALA A 60 -4.65 17.96 14.82
C ALA A 60 -5.45 18.84 15.80
N GLU A 61 -6.77 18.91 15.65
CA GLU A 61 -7.67 19.62 16.56
C GLU A 61 -7.65 19.03 17.98
N ALA A 62 -7.44 17.72 18.13
CA ALA A 62 -7.24 17.05 19.42
C ALA A 62 -5.85 17.29 20.05
N GLY A 63 -4.96 18.02 19.37
CA GLY A 63 -3.64 18.39 19.88
C GLY A 63 -2.49 17.50 19.39
N ALA A 64 -2.71 16.67 18.36
CA ALA A 64 -1.61 15.98 17.70
C ALA A 64 -0.62 16.99 17.11
N VAL A 65 0.67 16.76 17.36
CA VAL A 65 1.77 17.61 16.87
C VAL A 65 1.97 17.42 15.37
N ALA A 66 1.74 16.21 14.87
CA ALA A 66 1.88 15.88 13.47
C ALA A 66 1.04 14.66 13.09
N VAL A 67 0.84 14.48 11.79
CA VAL A 67 0.24 13.29 11.19
C VAL A 67 1.26 12.56 10.32
N LEU A 68 1.45 11.25 10.52
CA LEU A 68 2.16 10.39 9.56
C LEU A 68 1.17 9.86 8.53
N ALA A 69 1.33 10.23 7.26
CA ALA A 69 0.36 9.94 6.20
C ALA A 69 1.03 9.43 4.92
N ALA A 70 0.27 8.74 4.08
CA ALA A 70 0.74 8.31 2.75
C ALA A 70 0.63 9.43 1.69
N ARG A 71 -0.15 10.47 1.98
CA ARG A 71 -0.39 11.63 1.10
C ARG A 71 -0.58 12.90 1.94
N PRO A 72 -0.47 14.10 1.34
CA PRO A 72 -0.81 15.36 2.01
C PRO A 72 -2.23 15.35 2.57
N VAL A 73 -2.41 15.92 3.77
CA VAL A 73 -3.69 15.93 4.52
C VAL A 73 -4.11 17.32 5.00
N GLY A 74 -3.39 18.38 4.62
CA GLY A 74 -3.75 19.77 4.92
C GLY A 74 -3.50 20.21 6.37
N VAL A 75 -2.86 19.38 7.18
CA VAL A 75 -2.34 19.69 8.52
C VAL A 75 -0.85 19.32 8.58
N PRO A 76 -0.08 19.79 9.58
CA PRO A 76 1.32 19.42 9.74
C PRO A 76 1.51 17.90 9.68
N ALA A 77 2.23 17.44 8.66
CA ALA A 77 2.33 16.03 8.33
C ALA A 77 3.72 15.61 7.89
N ILE A 78 4.00 14.34 8.10
CA ILE A 78 5.13 13.61 7.54
C ILE A 78 4.54 12.67 6.49
N VAL A 79 4.77 12.99 5.22
CA VAL A 79 4.26 12.21 4.10
C VAL A 79 5.27 11.14 3.73
N VAL A 80 4.88 9.88 3.87
CA VAL A 80 5.66 8.70 3.49
C VAL A 80 4.88 7.96 2.40
N PRO A 81 5.20 8.19 1.11
CA PRO A 81 4.51 7.51 0.02
C PRO A 81 4.66 5.99 0.14
N PRO A 82 3.61 5.21 -0.20
CA PRO A 82 3.70 3.77 -0.19
C PRO A 82 4.74 3.32 -1.22
N THR A 83 5.76 2.59 -0.77
CA THR A 83 6.77 2.04 -1.68
C THR A 83 6.19 0.83 -2.41
N ALA A 84 6.37 0.78 -3.74
CA ALA A 84 5.79 -0.24 -4.62
C ALA A 84 6.18 -1.70 -4.27
N TRP A 85 7.17 -1.90 -3.41
CA TRP A 85 7.68 -3.21 -2.98
C TRP A 85 7.15 -3.68 -1.60
N HIS A 86 6.31 -2.89 -0.92
CA HIS A 86 5.77 -3.21 0.41
C HIS A 86 4.27 -3.56 0.46
N VAL A 87 3.61 -3.64 -0.69
CA VAL A 87 2.27 -4.23 -0.83
C VAL A 87 2.42 -5.74 -1.04
N PRO A 88 2.78 -6.54 0.00
CA PRO A 88 1.78 -7.00 0.97
C PRO A 88 2.36 -7.35 2.37
N LYS A 89 2.42 -6.41 3.32
CA LYS A 89 2.61 -6.71 4.77
C LYS A 89 1.64 -6.00 5.71
N TYR A 90 0.81 -5.07 5.24
CA TYR A 90 -0.28 -4.47 6.03
C TYR A 90 -1.27 -5.52 6.60
N LEU A 91 -1.32 -6.72 6.01
CA LEU A 91 -2.05 -7.89 6.54
C LEU A 91 -1.45 -8.49 7.82
N ARG A 92 -0.17 -8.28 8.15
CA ARG A 92 0.47 -8.86 9.35
C ARG A 92 0.45 -7.92 10.56
N TRP A 93 0.41 -6.60 10.36
CA TRP A 93 0.28 -5.65 11.48
C TRP A 93 -1.10 -5.78 12.17
N ASN A 94 -2.15 -6.14 11.41
CA ASN A 94 -3.47 -6.43 11.99
C ASN A 94 -3.50 -7.74 12.82
N MET A 95 -2.50 -8.62 12.72
CA MET A 95 -2.49 -9.90 13.45
C MET A 95 -2.04 -9.79 14.91
N ILE A 96 -1.40 -8.69 15.32
CA ILE A 96 -0.88 -8.55 16.69
C ILE A 96 -1.90 -7.86 17.62
N ARG A 97 -2.92 -7.16 17.08
CA ARG A 97 -3.81 -6.32 17.92
C ARG A 97 -5.28 -6.77 18.01
N THR A 98 -5.83 -7.56 17.08
CA THR A 98 -7.30 -7.78 17.09
C THR A 98 -7.81 -9.00 17.83
N GLY A 99 -6.99 -9.87 18.45
CA GLY A 99 -7.49 -10.95 19.32
C GLY A 99 -8.66 -11.79 18.74
N LEU A 100 -8.87 -11.79 17.43
CA LEU A 100 -10.04 -12.36 16.74
C LEU A 100 -9.69 -13.77 16.29
N ALA A 101 -9.21 -14.57 17.23
CA ALA A 101 -9.49 -15.99 17.26
C ALA A 101 -10.97 -16.14 17.66
N GLN A 102 -11.91 -15.81 16.78
CA GLN A 102 -13.27 -16.38 16.80
C GLN A 102 -14.12 -15.90 15.62
N ARG A 103 -14.63 -16.92 14.90
CA ARG A 103 -15.82 -16.90 14.03
C ARG A 103 -15.65 -16.23 12.68
N CYS A 104 -15.13 -17.00 11.73
CA CYS A 104 -15.80 -17.17 10.44
C CYS A 104 -15.56 -18.60 9.95
N SER A 105 -16.58 -19.44 10.12
CA SER A 105 -16.62 -20.84 9.72
C SER A 105 -16.44 -21.00 8.19
N PRO A 106 -15.83 -22.10 7.71
CA PRO A 106 -15.77 -22.41 6.30
C PRO A 106 -17.12 -23.00 5.87
N ARG A 107 -18.03 -22.19 5.31
CA ARG A 107 -19.20 -22.71 4.59
C ARG A 107 -19.35 -22.09 3.20
N ARG A 108 -19.16 -22.96 2.21
CA ARG A 108 -19.66 -22.92 0.83
C ARG A 108 -19.15 -21.79 -0.07
N GLN A 109 -18.01 -22.05 -0.72
CA GLN A 109 -17.85 -21.67 -2.13
C GLN A 109 -17.86 -22.94 -2.99
N ARG A 110 -19.04 -23.36 -3.41
CA ARG A 110 -19.24 -24.20 -4.60
C ARG A 110 -20.40 -23.62 -5.38
N SER A 111 -20.08 -22.80 -6.38
CA SER A 111 -21.00 -22.33 -7.41
C SER A 111 -20.29 -22.22 -8.76
N ARG A 112 -20.30 -23.35 -9.49
CA ARG A 112 -20.30 -23.51 -10.96
C ARG A 112 -19.12 -22.95 -11.79
N PRO A 113 -18.40 -23.82 -12.53
CA PRO A 113 -17.76 -23.39 -13.78
C PRO A 113 -18.80 -23.34 -14.92
N ARG A 114 -18.69 -22.27 -15.72
CA ARG A 114 -19.38 -22.05 -17.00
C ARG A 114 -18.93 -23.09 -18.03
N SER A 115 -19.88 -23.66 -18.77
CA SER A 115 -19.61 -24.45 -19.98
C SER A 115 -18.97 -23.59 -21.08
N PRO A 116 -18.11 -24.16 -21.93
CA PRO A 116 -17.90 -23.64 -23.27
C PRO A 116 -18.54 -24.57 -24.31
N VAL A 117 -19.52 -24.05 -25.04
CA VAL A 117 -20.01 -24.62 -26.30
C VAL A 117 -19.11 -24.10 -27.43
N GLY A 118 -18.47 -25.03 -28.13
CA GLY A 118 -18.61 -25.11 -29.58
C GLY A 118 -17.51 -24.50 -30.49
N SER A 119 -17.04 -25.39 -31.37
CA SER A 119 -16.57 -25.17 -32.74
C SER A 119 -15.08 -24.88 -32.98
N ARG A 120 -14.37 -25.89 -33.51
CA ARG A 120 -13.40 -25.69 -34.61
C ARG A 120 -13.43 -26.91 -35.55
N ARG A 121 -13.93 -26.69 -36.77
CA ARG A 121 -13.66 -27.52 -37.96
C ARG A 121 -12.38 -26.98 -38.62
N GLY A 122 -11.53 -27.91 -39.08
CA GLY A 122 -10.85 -27.84 -40.38
C GLY A 122 -9.55 -27.05 -40.52
N GLY A 123 -8.45 -27.77 -40.78
CA GLY A 123 -7.68 -27.57 -42.02
C GLY A 123 -6.24 -27.05 -41.94
N TYR A 124 -5.34 -27.83 -42.54
CA TYR A 124 -4.07 -27.50 -43.23
C TYR A 124 -2.75 -27.44 -42.44
N GLY A 125 -1.73 -28.14 -42.99
CA GLY A 125 -0.33 -27.69 -42.91
C GLY A 125 0.78 -28.72 -42.69
N SER A 126 1.08 -29.52 -43.73
CA SER A 126 2.44 -29.96 -44.15
C SER A 126 3.47 -30.44 -43.11
N SER A 127 3.67 -31.77 -43.04
CA SER A 127 4.92 -32.38 -42.55
C SER A 127 5.91 -32.57 -43.71
N GLY A 128 7.15 -32.13 -43.48
CA GLY A 128 8.18 -32.01 -44.50
C GLY A 128 8.87 -33.33 -44.88
N SER A 129 9.67 -33.25 -45.95
CA SER A 129 10.79 -34.15 -46.18
C SER A 129 11.70 -33.67 -47.32
N ARG A 130 13.00 -33.91 -47.13
CA ARG A 130 14.15 -33.90 -48.09
C ARG A 130 14.80 -32.53 -48.33
N ALA A 131 16.02 -32.28 -47.84
CA ALA A 131 17.35 -32.87 -48.11
C ALA A 131 18.03 -32.31 -49.38
N ARG A 132 19.36 -32.08 -49.25
CA ARG A 132 20.39 -31.70 -50.25
C ARG A 132 20.54 -30.19 -50.50
N ARG A 133 21.70 -29.61 -50.85
CA ARG A 133 23.14 -29.90 -50.71
C ARG A 133 23.83 -28.66 -51.29
N ALA A 134 24.96 -28.26 -50.71
CA ALA A 134 26.13 -27.66 -51.37
C ALA A 134 26.10 -26.25 -52.03
N ARG A 135 27.15 -25.49 -51.65
CA ARG A 135 28.06 -24.64 -52.45
C ARG A 135 27.85 -23.12 -52.50
N ARG A 136 28.80 -22.44 -51.82
CA ARG A 136 29.87 -21.59 -52.39
C ARG A 136 29.42 -20.31 -53.12
N ARG A 137 29.70 -19.14 -52.53
CA ARG A 137 30.87 -18.27 -52.84
C ARG A 137 30.71 -16.92 -52.13
N GLN A 138 31.73 -16.57 -51.35
CA GLN A 138 32.02 -15.23 -50.87
C GLN A 138 32.39 -14.34 -52.06
N ARG A 139 31.96 -13.08 -52.01
CA ARG A 139 32.34 -12.02 -52.93
C ARG A 139 32.30 -10.71 -52.13
N THR A 140 33.47 -10.27 -51.69
CA THR A 140 34.01 -8.89 -51.58
C THR A 140 35.24 -8.95 -50.69
#